data_AF-A0A2D6P4R3-F1
#
_entry.id   AF-A0A2D6P4R3-F1
#
_cell.length_a   1.000
_cell.length_b   1.000
_cell.length_c   1.000
_cell.angle_alpha   90.00
_cell.angle_beta   90.00
_cell.angle_gamma   90.00
#
_symmetry.space_group_name_H-M   'P 1'
#
loop_
_entity.id
_entity.type
_entity.pdbx_description
1 polymer ?
#
loop_
_entity_poly.entity_id
_entity_poly.type
_entity_poly.pdbx_seq_one_letter_code
_entity_poly.pdbx_strand_id
1 'polypeptide(L)'
;MTRKFSGKNRIILALSLLLLVLLTINLLKIDEVKFIQDGDFTNKEEGTIVFNILLDTRLDTEYITFFKSNLIKGLSIKYNIKTSIIEAGLPLLTSKEKLFDNQKHQVAYTYKKDQNQILYLDGEEIAQSPYSPSIYSRLLTGFVVLEDENLKKPNNLEIINKQLSSQDIKNMFKTFKQR
;
A
#
# COMPACT_ATOMS: atom_id res chain seq x y z
N MET A 1 24.32 -21.62 45.70
CA MET A 1 25.65 -21.19 45.19
C MET A 1 25.44 -20.35 43.92
N THR A 2 25.37 -19.03 44.05
CA THR A 2 25.14 -18.10 42.93
C THR A 2 26.47 -17.72 42.30
N ARG A 3 26.79 -18.26 41.12
CA ARG A 3 28.01 -17.90 40.38
C ARG A 3 27.90 -16.43 39.92
N LYS A 4 28.74 -15.58 40.49
CA LYS A 4 28.85 -14.15 40.14
C LYS A 4 29.46 -14.05 38.74
N PHE A 5 28.65 -13.77 37.73
CA PHE A 5 29.13 -13.58 36.36
C PHE A 5 30.09 -12.39 36.29
N SER A 6 31.31 -12.64 35.79
CA SER A 6 32.34 -11.62 35.52
C SER A 6 31.81 -10.56 34.55
N GLY A 7 32.17 -9.29 34.77
CA GLY A 7 31.75 -8.16 33.95
C GLY A 7 32.04 -8.33 32.45
N LYS A 8 33.09 -9.08 32.10
CA LYS A 8 33.43 -9.41 30.70
C LYS A 8 32.35 -10.26 30.02
N ASN A 9 31.71 -11.19 30.74
CA ASN A 9 30.69 -12.07 30.17
C ASN A 9 29.38 -11.30 29.87
N ARG A 10 29.09 -10.23 30.62
CA ARG A 10 27.92 -9.36 30.38
C ARG A 10 28.08 -8.55 29.10
N ILE A 11 29.29 -8.06 28.82
CA ILE A 11 29.59 -7.29 27.60
C ILE A 11 29.47 -8.17 26.35
N ILE A 12 30.01 -9.39 26.40
CA ILE A 12 29.92 -10.35 25.28
C ILE A 12 28.45 -10.68 24.97
N LEU A 13 27.64 -10.95 26.00
CA LEU A 13 26.20 -11.21 25.83
C LEU A 13 25.46 -10.02 25.20
N ALA A 14 25.72 -8.79 25.67
CA ALA A 14 25.10 -7.60 25.11
C ALA A 14 25.47 -7.38 23.63
N LEU A 15 26.72 -7.60 23.26
CA LEU A 15 27.18 -7.49 21.87
C LEU A 15 26.57 -8.57 20.97
N SER A 16 26.47 -9.82 21.45
CA SER A 16 25.80 -10.89 20.68
C SER A 16 24.32 -10.63 20.46
N LEU A 17 23.63 -10.05 21.44
CA LEU A 17 22.21 -9.70 21.31
C LEU A 17 22.02 -8.53 20.34
N LEU A 18 22.88 -7.50 20.41
CA LEU A 18 22.86 -6.39 19.46
C LEU A 18 23.12 -6.86 18.02
N LEU A 19 24.09 -7.77 17.83
CA LEU A 19 24.40 -8.35 16.53
C LEU A 19 23.22 -9.15 15.99
N LEU A 20 22.56 -9.96 16.83
CA LEU A 20 21.38 -10.72 16.44
C LEU A 20 20.22 -9.80 16.02
N VAL A 21 19.97 -8.73 16.79
CA VAL A 21 18.95 -7.72 16.45
C VAL A 21 19.27 -7.05 15.10
N LEU A 22 20.51 -6.61 14.90
CA LEU A 22 20.96 -6.03 13.63
C LEU A 22 20.83 -7.00 12.45
N LEU A 23 21.13 -8.29 12.67
CA LEU A 23 20.97 -9.34 11.65
C LEU A 23 19.49 -9.52 11.30
N THR A 24 18.61 -9.59 12.30
CA THR A 24 17.16 -9.73 12.09
C THR A 24 16.55 -8.52 11.38
N ILE A 25 17.05 -7.31 11.65
CA ILE A 25 16.61 -6.09 10.94
C ILE A 25 17.02 -6.14 9.46
N ASN A 26 18.22 -6.64 9.15
CA ASN A 26 18.68 -6.76 7.76
C ASN A 26 18.01 -7.90 6.98
N LEU A 27 17.60 -8.98 7.66
CA LEU A 27 16.87 -10.11 7.06
C LEU A 27 15.38 -9.81 6.79
N LEU A 28 14.81 -8.79 7.44
CA LEU A 28 13.45 -8.31 7.20
C LEU A 28 13.36 -7.29 6.05
N LYS A 29 14.30 -7.32 5.10
CA LYS A 29 14.13 -6.58 3.84
C LYS A 29 12.97 -7.21 3.08
N ILE A 30 11.81 -6.56 3.18
CA ILE A 30 10.67 -6.83 2.33
C ILE A 30 11.01 -6.23 0.97
N ASP A 31 11.14 -7.09 -0.04
CA ASP A 31 11.27 -6.64 -1.42
C ASP A 31 9.89 -6.10 -1.84
N GLU A 32 9.78 -4.76 -1.89
CA GLU A 32 8.62 -4.03 -2.40
C GLU A 32 9.00 -3.38 -3.72
N VAL A 33 8.19 -3.60 -4.76
CA VAL A 33 8.34 -2.87 -6.02
C VAL A 33 7.32 -1.74 -6.10
N LYS A 34 7.80 -0.53 -6.34
CA LYS A 34 6.94 0.65 -6.49
C LYS A 34 6.71 1.04 -7.93
N PHE A 35 5.45 1.33 -8.21
CA PHE A 35 5.07 2.26 -9.25
C PHE A 35 4.97 3.65 -8.63
N ILE A 36 6.08 4.38 -8.56
CA ILE A 36 6.00 5.79 -8.19
C ILE A 36 5.54 6.55 -9.43
N GLN A 37 4.29 6.99 -9.41
CA GLN A 37 3.76 7.95 -10.36
C GLN A 37 3.70 9.30 -9.66
N ASP A 38 4.21 10.34 -10.33
CA ASP A 38 4.25 11.69 -9.80
C ASP A 38 2.83 12.23 -9.65
N GLY A 39 2.39 12.43 -8.41
CA GLY A 39 1.07 12.94 -8.11
C GLY A 39 0.69 12.67 -6.66
N ASP A 40 0.11 13.68 -6.02
CA ASP A 40 -0.43 13.54 -4.67
C ASP A 40 -1.69 14.39 -4.54
N PHE A 41 -2.43 14.17 -3.46
CA PHE A 41 -3.56 15.03 -3.12
C PHE A 41 -3.08 16.45 -2.80
N THR A 42 -3.93 17.44 -3.03
CA THR A 42 -3.79 18.79 -2.47
C THR A 42 -4.60 18.94 -1.18
N ASN A 43 -5.52 18.00 -0.91
CA ASN A 43 -6.41 17.98 0.25
C ASN A 43 -6.21 16.70 1.09
N LYS A 44 -6.08 16.85 2.41
CA LYS A 44 -5.97 15.71 3.34
C LYS A 44 -7.31 15.15 3.81
N GLU A 45 -8.40 15.89 3.62
CA GLU A 45 -9.70 15.58 4.20
C GLU A 45 -10.56 14.71 3.29
N GLU A 46 -10.37 14.76 1.97
CA GLU A 46 -11.05 13.88 1.05
C GLU A 46 -10.27 13.73 -0.25
N GLY A 47 -10.55 12.66 -0.97
CA GLY A 47 -9.94 12.42 -2.26
C GLY A 47 -10.38 11.11 -2.90
N THR A 48 -10.15 11.01 -4.20
CA THR A 48 -10.31 9.80 -5.01
C THR A 48 -9.07 9.59 -5.86
N ILE A 49 -8.60 8.35 -5.93
CA ILE A 49 -7.56 7.90 -6.85
C ILE A 49 -8.18 6.87 -7.78
N VAL A 50 -7.97 7.01 -9.08
CA VAL A 50 -8.44 6.06 -10.09
C VAL A 50 -7.30 5.71 -11.03
N PHE A 51 -7.15 4.44 -11.38
CA PHE A 51 -6.13 3.99 -12.32
C PHE A 51 -6.52 2.66 -12.98
N ASN A 52 -5.86 2.35 -14.09
CA ASN A 52 -5.97 1.04 -14.73
C ASN A 52 -4.71 0.22 -14.46
N ILE A 53 -4.90 -1.08 -14.25
CA ILE A 53 -3.80 -2.04 -14.09
C ILE A 53 -4.00 -3.25 -14.98
N LEU A 54 -2.88 -3.84 -15.39
CA LEU A 54 -2.79 -5.14 -16.03
C LEU A 54 -1.58 -5.83 -15.41
N LEU A 55 -1.81 -6.95 -14.71
CA LEU A 55 -0.75 -7.76 -14.12
C LEU A 55 -0.61 -9.04 -14.94
N ASP A 56 0.31 -9.02 -15.90
CA ASP A 56 0.52 -10.10 -16.88
C ASP A 56 1.73 -11.01 -16.54
N THR A 57 2.58 -10.57 -15.62
CA THR A 57 3.87 -11.22 -15.33
C THR A 57 4.05 -11.39 -13.83
N ARG A 58 4.24 -12.63 -13.38
CA ARG A 58 4.53 -12.91 -11.96
C ARG A 58 5.86 -12.25 -11.57
N LEU A 59 5.85 -11.61 -10.41
CA LEU A 59 7.00 -10.90 -9.86
C LEU A 59 7.51 -11.62 -8.62
N ASP A 60 8.82 -11.60 -8.44
CA ASP A 60 9.49 -12.11 -7.24
C ASP A 60 9.59 -10.99 -6.20
N THR A 61 8.44 -10.52 -5.74
CA THR A 61 8.30 -9.45 -4.74
C THR A 61 7.12 -9.77 -3.83
N GLU A 62 7.12 -9.24 -2.61
CA GLU A 62 5.99 -9.45 -1.69
C GLU A 62 4.83 -8.50 -2.02
N TYR A 63 5.15 -7.26 -2.41
CA TYR A 63 4.16 -6.22 -2.68
C TYR A 63 4.45 -5.46 -3.96
N ILE A 64 3.36 -5.12 -4.64
CA ILE A 64 3.34 -4.14 -5.72
C ILE A 64 2.63 -2.89 -5.22
N THR A 65 3.31 -1.76 -5.11
CA THR A 65 2.68 -0.52 -4.67
C THR A 65 2.26 0.31 -5.87
N PHE A 66 0.95 0.50 -6.03
CA PHE A 66 0.35 1.30 -7.12
C PHE A 66 0.31 2.79 -6.82
N PHE A 67 0.13 3.14 -5.54
CA PHE A 67 0.08 4.53 -5.09
C PHE A 67 0.60 4.64 -3.66
N LYS A 68 1.30 5.73 -3.37
CA LYS A 68 1.72 6.11 -2.02
C LYS A 68 1.68 7.64 -1.88
N SER A 69 0.91 8.13 -0.91
CA SER A 69 0.83 9.58 -0.64
C SER A 69 2.03 10.04 0.19
N ASN A 70 2.61 11.17 -0.22
CA ASN A 70 3.58 11.93 0.56
C ASN A 70 2.88 12.89 1.54
N LEU A 71 1.72 13.42 1.17
CA LEU A 71 0.91 14.36 1.93
C LEU A 71 0.18 13.68 3.11
N ILE A 72 -0.38 12.50 2.88
CA ILE A 72 -1.14 11.71 3.84
C ILE A 72 -0.31 10.49 4.25
N LYS A 73 0.44 10.64 5.35
CA LYS A 73 1.37 9.60 5.83
C LYS A 73 0.66 8.27 6.06
N GLY A 74 1.21 7.23 5.44
CA GLY A 74 0.71 5.85 5.53
C GLY A 74 -0.34 5.50 4.48
N LEU A 75 -0.91 6.47 3.77
CA LEU A 75 -1.89 6.21 2.73
C LEU A 75 -1.17 5.60 1.52
N SER A 76 -1.58 4.39 1.17
CA SER A 76 -1.06 3.68 0.01
C SER A 76 -2.15 2.77 -0.57
N ILE A 77 -1.93 2.35 -1.82
CA ILE A 77 -2.69 1.31 -2.50
C ILE A 77 -1.63 0.33 -3.01
N LYS A 78 -1.68 -0.91 -2.54
CA LYS A 78 -0.72 -1.95 -2.85
C LYS A 78 -1.42 -3.28 -3.10
N TYR A 79 -0.74 -4.18 -3.78
CA TYR A 79 -1.18 -5.55 -3.99
C TYR A 79 -0.20 -6.49 -3.30
N ASN A 80 -0.72 -7.34 -2.43
CA ASN A 80 0.05 -8.38 -1.75
C ASN A 80 0.09 -9.62 -2.65
N ILE A 81 1.25 -9.94 -3.22
CA ILE A 81 1.39 -11.05 -4.17
C ILE A 81 1.14 -12.39 -3.48
N LYS A 82 1.61 -12.54 -2.24
CA LYS A 82 1.50 -13.79 -1.48
C LYS A 82 0.06 -14.15 -1.14
N THR A 83 -0.74 -13.17 -0.71
CA THR A 83 -2.15 -13.40 -0.36
C THR A 83 -3.11 -13.12 -1.52
N SER A 84 -2.61 -12.51 -2.60
CA SER A 84 -3.38 -12.13 -3.79
C SER A 84 -4.56 -11.20 -3.47
N ILE A 85 -4.31 -10.19 -2.63
CA ILE A 85 -5.31 -9.19 -2.23
C ILE A 85 -4.80 -7.78 -2.46
N ILE A 86 -5.72 -6.84 -2.69
CA ILE A 86 -5.45 -5.41 -2.70
C ILE A 86 -5.52 -4.91 -1.25
N GLU A 87 -4.53 -4.14 -0.85
CA GLU A 87 -4.50 -3.45 0.43
C GLU A 87 -4.47 -1.93 0.19
N ALA A 88 -5.40 -1.18 0.79
CA ALA A 88 -5.54 0.24 0.52
C ALA A 88 -5.93 1.05 1.76
N GLY A 89 -5.60 2.34 1.79
CA GLY A 89 -6.25 3.26 2.72
C GLY A 89 -5.69 3.34 4.15
N LEU A 90 -6.43 4.03 5.03
CA LEU A 90 -6.09 4.30 6.44
C LEU A 90 -7.34 4.39 7.34
N PRO A 91 -7.62 3.41 8.23
CA PRO A 91 -6.91 2.14 8.42
C PRO A 91 -6.87 1.26 7.17
N LEU A 92 -6.05 0.22 7.18
CA LEU A 92 -5.88 -0.64 6.02
C LEU A 92 -7.19 -1.39 5.67
N LEU A 93 -7.67 -1.21 4.44
CA LEU A 93 -8.67 -2.04 3.76
C LEU A 93 -7.98 -3.21 3.11
N THR A 94 -8.61 -4.38 3.14
CA THR A 94 -8.16 -5.56 2.38
C THR A 94 -9.30 -6.06 1.50
N SER A 95 -8.97 -6.36 0.24
CA SER A 95 -9.90 -6.97 -0.72
C SER A 95 -9.86 -8.50 -0.63
N LYS A 96 -10.75 -9.18 -1.38
CA LYS A 96 -10.69 -10.64 -1.59
C LYS A 96 -10.36 -11.01 -3.04
N GLU A 97 -10.38 -10.02 -3.92
CA GLU A 97 -10.25 -10.13 -5.36
C GLU A 97 -8.79 -10.26 -5.76
N LYS A 98 -8.54 -11.11 -6.75
CA LYS A 98 -7.21 -11.37 -7.32
C LYS A 98 -7.04 -10.59 -8.60
N LEU A 99 -5.85 -10.05 -8.83
CA LEU A 99 -5.54 -9.22 -10.01
C LEU A 99 -4.58 -9.90 -11.01
N PHE A 100 -3.98 -11.03 -10.64
CA PHE A 100 -3.10 -11.81 -11.51
C PHE A 100 -3.91 -12.82 -12.35
N ASP A 101 -4.74 -12.29 -13.24
CA ASP A 101 -5.59 -13.07 -14.15
C ASP A 101 -5.40 -12.68 -15.63
N ASN A 102 -4.37 -11.89 -15.93
CA ASN A 102 -4.06 -11.31 -17.24
C ASN A 102 -5.18 -10.42 -17.81
N GLN A 103 -6.08 -9.90 -16.97
CA GLN A 103 -7.11 -8.95 -17.38
C GLN A 103 -6.73 -7.52 -17.00
N LYS A 104 -7.26 -6.57 -17.77
CA LYS A 104 -7.16 -5.15 -17.44
C LYS A 104 -8.27 -4.82 -16.44
N HIS A 105 -7.89 -4.30 -15.29
CA HIS A 105 -8.82 -3.87 -14.25
C HIS A 105 -8.78 -2.36 -14.05
N GLN A 106 -9.92 -1.81 -13.62
CA GLN A 106 -10.05 -0.45 -13.13
C GLN A 106 -10.15 -0.46 -11.61
N VAL A 107 -9.27 0.28 -10.96
CA VAL A 107 -9.25 0.42 -9.50
C VAL A 107 -9.58 1.85 -9.14
N ALA A 108 -10.47 2.03 -8.15
CA ALA A 108 -10.70 3.32 -7.54
C ALA A 108 -10.64 3.21 -6.01
N TYR A 109 -9.97 4.15 -5.37
CA TYR A 109 -9.98 4.31 -3.92
C TYR A 109 -10.49 5.70 -3.61
N THR A 110 -11.45 5.81 -2.70
CA THR A 110 -11.96 7.11 -2.26
C THR A 110 -12.06 7.17 -0.74
N TYR A 111 -11.84 8.36 -0.17
CA TYR A 111 -11.97 8.59 1.26
C TYR A 111 -12.53 9.98 1.56
N LYS A 112 -13.10 10.10 2.76
CA LYS A 112 -13.45 11.37 3.36
C LYS A 112 -13.34 11.29 4.88
N LYS A 113 -12.75 12.33 5.46
CA LYS A 113 -12.57 12.52 6.89
C LYS A 113 -13.93 12.40 7.60
N ASP A 114 -13.93 11.64 8.70
CA ASP A 114 -15.10 11.36 9.52
C ASP A 114 -16.22 10.60 8.77
N GLN A 115 -15.92 10.03 7.60
CA GLN A 115 -16.79 9.15 6.82
C GLN A 115 -16.06 7.85 6.47
N ASN A 116 -16.55 7.12 5.49
CA ASN A 116 -15.93 5.89 5.02
C ASN A 116 -14.87 6.16 3.94
N GLN A 117 -13.90 5.26 3.91
CA GLN A 117 -13.08 4.98 2.75
C GLN A 117 -13.60 3.73 2.06
N ILE A 118 -13.51 3.72 0.73
CA ILE A 118 -14.08 2.68 -0.12
C ILE A 118 -13.10 2.34 -1.23
N LEU A 119 -12.92 1.04 -1.48
CA LEU A 119 -12.15 0.49 -2.59
C LEU A 119 -13.11 -0.14 -3.59
N TYR A 120 -12.90 0.17 -4.87
CA TYR A 120 -13.69 -0.34 -5.98
C TYR A 120 -12.79 -1.07 -6.97
N LEU A 121 -13.33 -2.15 -7.55
CA LEU A 121 -12.74 -2.90 -8.66
C LEU A 121 -13.78 -3.08 -9.76
N ASP A 122 -13.44 -2.63 -10.98
CA ASP A 122 -14.30 -2.71 -12.17
C ASP A 122 -15.72 -2.16 -12.00
N GLY A 123 -15.87 -1.23 -11.05
CA GLY A 123 -17.06 -0.45 -10.78
C GLY A 123 -17.81 -0.94 -9.55
N GLU A 124 -17.45 -2.10 -9.03
CA GLU A 124 -18.08 -2.67 -7.84
C GLU A 124 -17.28 -2.36 -6.58
N GLU A 125 -18.00 -2.09 -5.50
CA GLU A 125 -17.41 -1.88 -4.17
C GLU A 125 -16.92 -3.22 -3.62
N ILE A 126 -15.63 -3.31 -3.30
CA ILE A 126 -14.98 -4.56 -2.85
C ILE A 126 -14.52 -4.49 -1.39
N ALA A 127 -14.31 -3.29 -0.85
CA ALA A 127 -14.00 -3.10 0.56
C ALA A 127 -14.41 -1.70 1.04
N GLN A 128 -14.85 -1.62 2.29
CA GLN A 128 -15.23 -0.37 2.95
C GLN A 128 -14.87 -0.41 4.44
N SER A 129 -14.45 0.74 4.98
CA SER A 129 -14.29 0.94 6.43
C SER A 129 -14.35 2.44 6.77
N PRO A 130 -14.52 2.82 8.05
CA PRO A 130 -14.35 4.20 8.47
C PRO A 130 -12.93 4.70 8.17
N TYR A 131 -12.81 5.92 7.66
CA TYR A 131 -11.53 6.57 7.42
C TYR A 131 -11.08 7.35 8.66
N SER A 132 -9.91 7.00 9.18
CA SER A 132 -9.37 7.58 10.43
C SER A 132 -7.84 7.76 10.34
N PRO A 133 -7.36 8.89 9.80
CA PRO A 133 -5.93 9.12 9.58
C PRO A 133 -5.16 9.41 10.88
N SER A 134 -5.85 9.82 11.95
CA SER A 134 -5.23 10.24 13.22
C SER A 134 -4.47 9.09 13.91
N ILE A 135 -4.98 7.86 13.80
CA ILE A 135 -4.42 6.65 14.43
C ILE A 135 -3.03 6.32 13.87
N TYR A 136 -2.76 6.62 12.60
CA TYR A 136 -1.54 6.21 11.91
C TYR A 136 -0.47 7.30 11.80
N SER A 137 -0.76 8.53 12.25
CA SER A 137 0.16 9.66 12.22
C SER A 137 1.47 9.47 13.03
N ARG A 138 1.52 8.46 13.91
CA ARG A 138 2.65 8.17 14.82
C ARG A 138 3.48 6.93 14.44
N LEU A 139 3.09 6.16 13.42
CA LEU A 139 3.82 4.96 13.01
C LEU A 139 4.83 5.31 11.91
N LEU A 140 6.09 5.42 12.29
CA LEU A 140 7.23 5.50 11.36
C LEU A 140 7.31 4.17 10.58
N THR A 141 6.92 4.20 9.30
CA THR A 141 7.10 3.08 8.38
C THR A 141 8.34 3.32 7.53
N GLY A 142 9.49 2.85 8.01
CA GLY A 142 10.74 2.82 7.24
C GLY A 142 10.81 1.53 6.45
N PHE A 143 10.51 1.57 5.15
CA PHE A 143 10.64 0.42 4.25
C PHE A 143 11.68 0.74 3.17
N VAL A 144 12.56 -0.23 2.91
CA VAL A 144 13.54 -0.21 1.82
C VAL A 144 12.83 -0.71 0.56
N VAL A 145 13.06 -0.06 -0.57
CA VAL A 145 12.27 -0.24 -1.80
C VAL A 145 13.21 -0.56 -2.94
N LEU A 146 12.84 -1.52 -3.79
CA LEU A 146 13.50 -1.82 -5.05
C LEU A 146 12.66 -1.24 -6.19
N GLU A 147 13.29 -0.48 -7.07
CA GLU A 147 12.66 0.03 -8.30
C GLU A 147 12.98 -0.97 -9.42
N ASP A 148 11.96 -1.60 -10.00
CA ASP A 148 12.11 -2.51 -11.15
C ASP A 148 11.61 -1.80 -12.41
N GLU A 149 12.54 -1.52 -13.32
CA GLU A 149 12.27 -0.81 -14.58
C GLU A 149 11.44 -1.64 -15.57
N ASN A 150 11.32 -2.97 -15.37
CA ASN A 150 10.59 -3.85 -16.28
C ASN A 150 9.07 -3.80 -16.10
N LEU A 151 8.60 -3.12 -15.06
CA LEU A 151 7.20 -3.05 -14.73
C LEU A 151 6.50 -1.84 -15.36
N LYS A 152 5.40 -2.10 -16.06
CA LYS A 152 4.57 -1.05 -16.66
C LYS A 152 3.82 -0.27 -15.59
N LYS A 153 4.07 1.03 -15.50
CA LYS A 153 3.35 1.95 -14.60
C LYS A 153 1.83 1.84 -14.81
N PRO A 154 1.02 2.01 -13.75
CA PRO A 154 -0.42 2.12 -13.88
C PRO A 154 -0.78 3.15 -14.96
N ASN A 155 -1.66 2.75 -15.86
CA ASN A 155 -2.09 3.63 -16.94
C ASN A 155 -3.23 4.52 -16.43
N ASN A 156 -3.16 5.81 -16.75
CA ASN A 156 -4.18 6.81 -16.42
C ASN A 156 -4.47 6.94 -14.92
N LEU A 157 -3.43 7.09 -14.10
CA LEU A 157 -3.62 7.50 -12.72
C LEU A 157 -4.20 8.92 -12.68
N GLU A 158 -5.36 9.04 -12.07
CA GLU A 158 -6.05 10.30 -11.86
C GLU A 158 -6.27 10.48 -10.36
N ILE A 159 -5.88 11.65 -9.85
CA ILE A 159 -6.03 12.04 -8.44
C ILE A 159 -7.01 13.20 -8.40
N ILE A 160 -8.11 13.01 -7.68
CA ILE A 160 -9.23 13.94 -7.57
C ILE A 160 -9.32 14.36 -6.10
N ASN A 161 -9.31 15.67 -5.84
CA ASN A 161 -9.30 16.22 -4.46
C ASN A 161 -10.69 16.28 -3.81
N LYS A 162 -11.53 15.30 -4.13
CA LYS A 162 -12.91 15.17 -3.67
C LYS A 162 -13.27 13.69 -3.58
N GLN A 163 -14.08 13.32 -2.61
CA GLN A 163 -14.70 12.00 -2.58
C GLN A 163 -15.76 11.89 -3.69
N LEU A 164 -15.53 11.01 -4.67
CA LEU A 164 -16.53 10.67 -5.67
C LEU A 164 -17.59 9.72 -5.09
N SER A 165 -18.82 9.85 -5.58
CA SER A 165 -19.88 8.90 -5.24
C SER A 165 -19.71 7.57 -5.98
N SER A 166 -20.30 6.48 -5.48
CA SER A 166 -20.30 5.19 -6.18
C SER A 166 -20.87 5.31 -7.61
N GLN A 167 -21.85 6.20 -7.83
CA GLN A 167 -22.42 6.41 -9.16
C GLN A 167 -21.42 7.13 -10.10
N ASP A 168 -20.69 8.12 -9.59
CA ASP A 168 -19.67 8.83 -10.37
C ASP A 168 -18.54 7.89 -10.77
N ILE A 169 -18.09 7.02 -9.85
CA ILE A 169 -17.07 6.00 -10.12
C ILE A 169 -17.57 5.01 -11.19
N LYS A 170 -18.80 4.51 -11.06
CA LYS A 170 -19.41 3.63 -12.07
C LYS A 170 -19.50 4.31 -13.45
N ASN A 171 -19.85 5.59 -13.51
CA ASN A 171 -19.95 6.35 -14.75
C ASN A 171 -18.56 6.57 -15.39
N MET A 172 -17.57 6.89 -14.58
CA MET A 172 -16.19 7.06 -15.03
C MET A 172 -15.63 5.76 -15.63
N PHE A 173 -15.88 4.63 -14.97
CA PHE A 173 -15.42 3.32 -15.43
C PHE A 173 -16.05 2.90 -16.76
N LYS A 174 -17.35 3.19 -16.95
CA LYS A 174 -18.04 3.00 -18.24
C LYS A 174 -17.40 3.81 -19.37
N THR A 175 -17.01 5.05 -19.09
CA THR A 175 -16.37 5.94 -20.07
C THR A 175 -15.01 5.41 -20.51
N PHE A 176 -14.24 4.85 -19.58
CA PHE A 176 -12.94 4.25 -19.90
C PHE A 176 -13.04 2.95 -20.69
N LYS A 177 -14.12 2.16 -20.56
CA LYS A 177 -14.32 0.94 -21.38
C LYS A 177 -14.56 1.21 -22.86
N GLN A 178 -14.93 2.45 -23.22
CA GLN A 178 -15.23 2.84 -24.59
C GLN A 178 -14.00 3.40 -25.35
N ARG A 179 -12.86 3.56 -24.68
CA ARG A 179 -11.60 4.03 -25.26
C ARG A 179 -10.64 2.86 -25.44
#